data_AF-A0A2R6IHU7-F1
#
_entry.id   AF-A0A2R6IHU7-F1
#
_cell.length_a   1.000
_cell.length_b   1.000
_cell.length_c   1.000
_cell.angle_alpha   90.00
_cell.angle_beta   90.00
_cell.angle_gamma   90.00
#
_symmetry.space_group_name_H-M   'P 1'
#
loop_
_entity.id
_entity.type
_entity.pdbx_description
1 polymer ?
#
loop_
_entity_poly.entity_id
_entity_poly.type
_entity_poly.pdbx_seq_one_letter_code
_entity_poly.pdbx_strand_id
1 'polypeptide(L)'
;MTDDTGSDPIATAREEGRTTLTEAESKSLLREAGVETTAFAVAADADGAAAAAETVGFPVVLKVSSPAVTHKSEWGGGAGVAVGLETAEAVRGAAERVLTEAEAAGVEADLLVEELRDTDGGTEVIVGGLRDPSFGPVVLAGLGGVFAEVFEDTGHRLAPVDRAEARAAIEELQAAELLGGYRGGDAADVDALADVVAAVGDLVVAREAVVEVDVNPVLVTGEGAVALDALVVLDDGEGRDE
;
A
#
# COMPACT_ATOMS: atom_id res chain seq x y z
N MET A 1 20.10 3.70 3.81
CA MET A 1 20.85 2.90 2.83
C MET A 1 20.35 1.47 2.96
N THR A 2 19.15 1.23 2.44
CA THR A 2 18.57 -0.10 2.26
C THR A 2 19.01 -0.53 0.87
N ASP A 3 20.00 -1.41 0.83
CA ASP A 3 20.51 -2.00 -0.40
C ASP A 3 19.48 -3.03 -0.85
N ASP A 4 18.51 -2.57 -1.63
CA ASP A 4 17.46 -3.40 -2.25
C ASP A 4 18.04 -4.07 -3.51
N THR A 5 18.98 -4.99 -3.30
CA THR A 5 19.43 -5.91 -4.35
C THR A 5 18.93 -7.31 -4.02
N GLY A 6 17.70 -7.61 -4.39
CA GLY A 6 17.09 -8.91 -4.08
C GLY A 6 15.89 -9.29 -4.93
N SER A 7 16.10 -9.55 -6.23
CA SER A 7 15.13 -10.09 -7.20
C SER A 7 13.87 -9.23 -7.49
N ASP A 8 13.38 -9.29 -8.74
CA ASP A 8 12.11 -8.67 -9.13
C ASP A 8 10.96 -9.32 -8.33
N PRO A 9 10.19 -8.56 -7.51
CA PRO A 9 9.10 -9.13 -6.71
C PRO A 9 8.08 -9.94 -7.50
N ILE A 10 7.84 -9.56 -8.77
CA ILE A 10 6.93 -10.28 -9.66
C ILE A 10 7.49 -11.66 -10.02
N ALA A 11 8.81 -11.74 -10.27
CA ALA A 11 9.47 -13.00 -10.60
C ALA A 11 9.42 -13.97 -9.42
N THR A 12 9.77 -13.50 -8.22
CA THR A 12 9.74 -14.29 -6.99
C THR A 12 8.34 -14.83 -6.71
N ALA A 13 7.31 -13.98 -6.81
CA ALA A 13 5.93 -14.42 -6.62
C ALA A 13 5.52 -15.50 -7.62
N ARG A 14 5.89 -15.37 -8.89
CA ARG A 14 5.60 -16.38 -9.91
C ARG A 14 6.33 -17.69 -9.70
N GLU A 15 7.59 -17.65 -9.29
CA GLU A 15 8.37 -18.86 -8.95
C GLU A 15 7.73 -19.64 -7.79
N GLU A 16 7.08 -18.93 -6.86
CA GLU A 16 6.34 -19.49 -5.74
C GLU A 16 4.88 -19.81 -6.07
N GLY A 17 4.44 -19.61 -7.32
CA GLY A 17 3.07 -19.86 -7.77
C GLY A 17 2.03 -18.92 -7.18
N ARG A 18 2.43 -17.72 -6.75
CA ARG A 18 1.58 -16.68 -6.18
C ARG A 18 1.10 -15.72 -7.26
N THR A 19 -0.16 -15.30 -7.14
CA THR A 19 -0.75 -14.21 -7.94
C THR A 19 -0.93 -12.93 -7.14
N THR A 20 -0.52 -12.92 -5.86
CA THR A 20 -0.58 -11.74 -5.00
C THR A 20 0.77 -11.49 -4.36
N LEU A 21 1.22 -10.24 -4.42
CA LEU A 21 2.42 -9.80 -3.72
C LEU A 21 2.11 -9.53 -2.25
N THR A 22 3.11 -9.72 -1.39
CA THR A 22 3.08 -9.19 -0.03
C THR A 22 3.06 -7.66 -0.05
N GLU A 23 2.66 -7.03 1.05
CA GLU A 23 2.68 -5.56 1.14
C GLU A 23 4.11 -5.01 0.99
N ALA A 24 5.12 -5.71 1.51
CA ALA A 24 6.53 -5.33 1.36
C ALA A 24 6.98 -5.36 -0.11
N GLU A 25 6.63 -6.42 -0.84
CA GLU A 25 6.89 -6.55 -2.28
C GLU A 25 6.15 -5.46 -3.08
N SER A 26 4.88 -5.20 -2.73
CA SER A 26 4.04 -4.17 -3.35
C SER A 26 4.63 -2.77 -3.15
N LYS A 27 5.04 -2.43 -1.92
CA LYS A 27 5.70 -1.15 -1.63
C LYS A 27 7.06 -1.01 -2.32
N SER A 28 7.79 -2.11 -2.51
CA SER A 28 9.07 -2.08 -3.24
C SER A 28 8.84 -1.74 -4.71
N LEU A 29 7.83 -2.33 -5.36
CA LEU A 29 7.43 -1.94 -6.72
C LEU A 29 6.97 -0.48 -6.82
N LEU A 30 6.22 0.01 -5.84
CA LEU A 30 5.81 1.42 -5.79
C LEU A 30 7.03 2.36 -5.69
N ARG A 31 8.02 2.02 -4.86
CA ARG A 31 9.27 2.80 -4.77
C ARG A 31 10.07 2.77 -6.07
N GLU A 32 10.13 1.64 -6.77
CA GLU A 32 10.74 1.56 -8.11
C GLU A 32 10.04 2.49 -9.11
N ALA A 33 8.72 2.66 -8.98
CA ALA A 33 7.92 3.58 -9.78
C ALA A 33 8.02 5.05 -9.33
N GLY A 34 8.76 5.35 -8.25
CA GLY A 34 8.94 6.70 -7.74
C GLY A 34 7.89 7.16 -6.72
N VAL A 35 7.06 6.26 -6.20
CA VAL A 35 6.09 6.54 -5.14
C VAL A 35 6.77 6.40 -3.77
N GLU A 36 6.64 7.42 -2.92
CA GLU A 36 7.12 7.36 -1.54
C GLU A 36 6.23 6.43 -0.70
N THR A 37 6.85 5.59 0.13
CA THR A 37 6.15 4.68 1.05
C THR A 37 6.76 4.79 2.44
N THR A 38 6.02 4.38 3.47
CA THR A 38 6.55 4.28 4.84
C THR A 38 7.83 3.43 4.89
N ALA A 39 8.76 3.78 5.78
CA ALA A 39 9.90 2.92 6.07
C ALA A 39 9.41 1.62 6.70
N PHE A 40 9.98 0.48 6.28
CA PHE A 40 9.58 -0.82 6.80
C PHE A 40 10.74 -1.83 6.83
N ALA A 41 10.54 -2.91 7.57
CA ALA A 41 11.36 -4.12 7.50
C ALA A 41 10.49 -5.38 7.73
N VAL A 42 10.90 -6.50 7.16
CA VAL A 42 10.25 -7.80 7.33
C VAL A 42 11.05 -8.67 8.30
N ALA A 43 10.36 -9.40 9.18
CA ALA A 43 10.95 -10.32 10.13
C ALA A 43 10.17 -11.64 10.20
N ALA A 44 10.87 -12.76 10.37
CA ALA A 44 10.27 -14.08 10.46
C ALA A 44 9.85 -14.48 11.89
N ASP A 45 10.29 -13.73 12.90
CA ASP A 45 10.03 -14.03 14.31
C ASP A 45 9.91 -12.75 15.16
N ALA A 46 9.46 -12.93 16.40
CA ALA A 46 9.20 -11.83 17.34
C ALA A 46 10.45 -11.04 17.72
N ASP A 47 11.61 -11.69 17.83
CA ASP A 47 12.87 -11.01 18.16
C ASP A 47 13.39 -10.20 16.97
N GLY A 48 13.27 -10.75 15.76
CA GLY A 48 13.53 -10.04 14.51
C GLY A 48 12.63 -8.82 14.35
N ALA A 49 11.34 -8.94 14.66
CA ALA A 49 10.40 -7.82 14.60
C ALA A 49 10.76 -6.72 15.60
N ALA A 50 11.17 -7.08 16.82
CA ALA A 50 11.64 -6.11 17.80
C ALA A 50 12.92 -5.39 17.36
N ALA A 51 13.89 -6.10 16.78
CA ALA A 51 15.12 -5.50 16.24
C ALA A 51 14.84 -4.60 15.02
N ALA A 52 13.90 -5.01 14.16
CA ALA A 52 13.41 -4.20 13.05
C ALA A 52 12.80 -2.89 13.55
N ALA A 53 11.97 -2.93 14.59
CA ALA A 53 11.35 -1.74 15.17
C ALA A 53 12.36 -0.73 15.73
N GLU A 54 13.46 -1.21 16.33
CA GLU A 54 14.56 -0.35 16.78
C GLU A 54 15.27 0.36 15.61
N THR A 55 15.29 -0.27 14.43
CA THR A 55 15.91 0.28 13.22
C THR A 55 14.97 1.25 12.49
N VAL A 56 13.68 0.90 12.39
CA VAL A 56 12.64 1.74 11.77
C VAL A 56 12.37 2.99 12.62
N GLY A 57 12.35 2.84 13.95
CA GLY A 57 12.09 3.90 14.90
C GLY A 57 10.66 3.89 15.44
N PHE A 58 10.52 4.03 16.76
CA PHE A 58 9.22 4.04 17.44
C PHE A 58 8.52 5.40 17.35
N PRO A 59 7.17 5.45 17.40
CA PRO A 59 6.25 4.30 17.42
C PRO A 59 6.15 3.59 16.05
N VAL A 60 5.89 2.28 16.06
CA VAL A 60 5.74 1.46 14.85
C VAL A 60 4.36 0.83 14.73
N VAL A 61 4.04 0.39 13.52
CA VAL A 61 2.96 -0.53 13.19
C VAL A 61 3.56 -1.91 12.94
N LEU A 62 2.93 -2.97 13.46
CA LEU A 62 3.23 -4.34 13.10
C LEU A 62 2.03 -4.94 12.35
N LYS A 63 2.26 -5.52 11.17
CA LYS A 63 1.24 -6.18 10.36
C LYS A 63 1.64 -7.62 10.08
N VAL A 64 0.65 -8.51 9.93
CA VAL A 64 0.86 -9.84 9.36
C VAL A 64 1.26 -9.69 7.89
N SER A 65 2.31 -10.39 7.46
CA SER A 65 2.80 -10.40 6.08
C SER A 65 2.63 -11.79 5.50
N SER A 66 1.54 -12.00 4.76
CA SER A 66 1.28 -13.25 4.05
C SER A 66 0.47 -12.99 2.78
N PRO A 67 0.81 -13.60 1.64
CA PRO A 67 0.00 -13.55 0.42
C PRO A 67 -1.42 -14.10 0.62
N ALA A 68 -1.62 -14.97 1.62
CA ALA A 68 -2.92 -15.54 1.96
C ALA A 68 -3.80 -14.61 2.81
N VAL A 69 -3.27 -13.47 3.27
CA VAL A 69 -3.96 -12.54 4.17
C VAL A 69 -4.03 -11.15 3.53
N THR A 70 -5.10 -10.89 2.79
CA THR A 70 -5.35 -9.57 2.16
C THR A 70 -6.02 -8.59 3.14
N HIS A 71 -7.01 -9.03 3.92
CA HIS A 71 -7.71 -8.21 4.91
C HIS A 71 -7.10 -8.33 6.32
N LYS A 72 -5.93 -7.69 6.50
CA LYS A 72 -5.08 -7.80 7.70
C LYS A 72 -5.79 -7.37 9.00
N SER A 73 -6.57 -6.28 8.97
CA SER A 73 -7.14 -5.67 10.18
C SER A 73 -8.16 -6.54 10.90
N GLU A 74 -8.90 -7.39 10.18
CA GLU A 74 -9.91 -8.29 10.78
C GLU A 74 -9.35 -9.71 11.03
N TRP A 75 -8.22 -10.04 10.41
CA TRP A 75 -7.61 -11.35 10.48
C TRP A 75 -7.15 -11.71 11.90
N GLY A 76 -7.30 -12.98 12.27
CA GLY A 76 -6.92 -13.49 13.59
C GLY A 76 -7.65 -12.80 14.75
N GLY A 77 -8.89 -12.35 14.55
CA GLY A 77 -9.64 -11.62 15.58
C GLY A 77 -9.09 -10.21 15.85
N GLY A 78 -8.49 -9.58 14.84
CA GLY A 78 -7.83 -8.27 14.96
C GLY A 78 -6.36 -8.34 15.34
N ALA A 79 -5.75 -9.54 15.32
CA ALA A 79 -4.33 -9.71 15.57
C ALA A 79 -3.47 -9.25 14.39
N GLY A 80 -3.99 -9.26 13.17
CA GLY A 80 -3.21 -9.01 11.96
C GLY A 80 -2.65 -7.60 11.79
N VAL A 81 -3.10 -6.62 12.60
CA VAL A 81 -2.53 -5.27 12.65
C VAL A 81 -2.46 -4.77 14.09
N ALA A 82 -1.29 -4.31 14.51
CA ALA A 82 -1.06 -3.66 15.79
C ALA A 82 -0.38 -2.29 15.57
N VAL A 83 -1.10 -1.22 15.87
CA VAL A 83 -0.65 0.17 15.66
C VAL A 83 -0.13 0.79 16.96
N GLY A 84 0.75 1.79 16.85
CA GLY A 84 1.18 2.59 18.02
C GLY A 84 2.05 1.82 19.01
N LEU A 85 2.88 0.89 18.54
CA LEU A 85 3.78 0.13 19.39
C LEU A 85 5.00 0.99 19.73
N GLU A 86 5.13 1.38 20.99
CA GLU A 86 6.15 2.33 21.45
C GLU A 86 7.45 1.67 21.95
N THR A 87 7.47 0.35 22.12
CA THR A 87 8.61 -0.37 22.69
C THR A 87 8.85 -1.72 22.02
N ALA A 88 10.09 -2.20 22.05
CA ALA A 88 10.47 -3.52 21.56
C ALA A 88 9.70 -4.67 22.27
N GLU A 89 9.34 -4.50 23.55
CA GLU A 89 8.55 -5.49 24.29
C GLU A 89 7.10 -5.54 23.78
N ALA A 90 6.49 -4.38 23.49
CA ALA A 90 5.16 -4.32 22.87
C ALA A 90 5.16 -4.95 21.48
N VAL A 91 6.23 -4.75 20.70
CA VAL A 91 6.41 -5.39 19.39
C VAL A 91 6.51 -6.91 19.51
N ARG A 92 7.32 -7.45 20.43
CA ARG A 92 7.39 -8.90 20.65
C ARG A 92 6.02 -9.50 20.99
N GLY A 93 5.30 -8.88 21.92
CA GLY A 93 3.97 -9.36 22.31
C GLY A 93 2.94 -9.29 21.17
N ALA A 94 3.02 -8.29 20.29
CA ALA A 94 2.18 -8.23 19.09
C ALA A 94 2.56 -9.32 18.07
N ALA A 95 3.86 -9.48 17.81
CA ALA A 95 4.41 -10.49 16.91
C ALA A 95 4.03 -11.92 17.31
N GLU A 96 4.19 -12.28 18.60
CA GLU A 96 3.83 -13.60 19.13
C GLU A 96 2.35 -13.92 18.91
N ARG A 97 1.46 -12.92 19.08
CA ARG A 97 0.03 -13.09 18.79
C ARG A 97 -0.23 -13.37 17.32
N VAL A 98 0.36 -12.59 16.42
CA VAL A 98 0.22 -12.80 14.97
C VAL A 98 0.68 -14.20 14.57
N LEU A 99 1.86 -14.62 15.02
CA LEU A 99 2.43 -15.93 14.69
C LEU A 99 1.60 -17.08 15.27
N THR A 100 1.04 -16.91 16.47
CA THR A 100 0.14 -17.91 17.07
C THR A 100 -1.14 -18.10 16.25
N GLU A 101 -1.75 -17.00 15.80
CA GLU A 101 -2.94 -17.06 14.94
C GLU A 101 -2.61 -17.64 13.56
N ALA A 102 -1.43 -17.34 13.01
CA ALA A 102 -0.96 -17.89 11.74
C ALA A 102 -0.80 -19.40 11.82
N GLU A 103 -0.15 -19.90 12.88
CA GLU A 103 0.00 -21.33 13.14
C GLU A 103 -1.36 -22.02 13.31
N ALA A 104 -2.28 -21.42 14.09
CA ALA A 104 -3.62 -21.95 14.29
C ALA A 104 -4.45 -22.02 13.00
N ALA A 105 -4.23 -21.08 12.07
CA ALA A 105 -4.87 -21.03 10.77
C ALA A 105 -4.17 -21.89 9.70
N GLY A 106 -2.97 -22.41 9.98
CA GLY A 106 -2.13 -23.11 9.00
C GLY A 106 -1.64 -22.19 7.88
N VAL A 107 -1.41 -20.91 8.19
CA VAL A 107 -0.94 -19.88 7.26
C VAL A 107 0.54 -19.62 7.51
N GLU A 108 1.36 -19.66 6.45
CA GLU A 108 2.73 -19.16 6.50
C GLU A 108 2.69 -17.63 6.49
N ALA A 109 3.26 -17.00 7.52
CA ALA A 109 3.24 -15.56 7.68
C ALA A 109 4.55 -15.05 8.30
N ASP A 110 5.09 -14.01 7.69
CA ASP A 110 6.11 -13.16 8.27
C ASP A 110 5.44 -11.95 8.97
N LEU A 111 6.28 -11.07 9.51
CA LEU A 111 5.89 -9.85 10.20
C LEU A 111 6.44 -8.64 9.46
N LEU A 112 5.57 -7.70 9.12
CA LEU A 112 5.94 -6.42 8.55
C LEU A 112 5.94 -5.35 9.65
N VAL A 113 7.09 -4.75 9.90
CA VAL A 113 7.26 -3.66 10.88
C VAL A 113 7.45 -2.36 10.14
N GLU A 114 6.61 -1.37 10.40
CA GLU A 114 6.55 -0.13 9.63
C GLU A 114 6.52 1.11 10.50
N GLU A 115 7.02 2.21 9.96
CA GLU A 115 6.89 3.55 10.53
C GLU A 115 5.40 3.91 10.72
N LEU A 116 5.03 4.39 11.91
CA LEU A 116 3.71 4.98 12.13
C LEU A 116 3.71 6.44 11.66
N ARG A 117 2.82 6.76 10.72
CA ARG A 117 2.56 8.14 10.29
C ARG A 117 1.36 8.72 11.02
N ASP A 118 1.44 9.99 11.37
CA ASP A 118 0.31 10.76 11.90
C ASP A 118 -0.63 11.12 10.74
N THR A 119 -1.82 10.54 10.76
CA THR A 119 -2.85 10.75 9.74
C THR A 119 -3.75 11.95 10.03
N ASP A 120 -3.75 12.49 11.27
CA ASP A 120 -4.65 13.58 11.66
C ASP A 120 -4.32 14.90 10.93
N GLY A 121 -3.07 15.05 10.48
CA GLY A 121 -2.59 16.21 9.72
C GLY A 121 -2.70 16.09 8.19
N GLY A 122 -3.24 14.98 7.67
CA GLY A 122 -3.31 14.72 6.24
C GLY A 122 -4.69 14.25 5.76
N THR A 123 -4.82 14.14 4.44
CA THR A 123 -5.99 13.55 3.79
C THR A 123 -5.61 12.17 3.27
N GLU A 124 -6.37 11.15 3.66
CA GLU A 124 -6.23 9.81 3.10
C GLU A 124 -6.92 9.73 1.73
N VAL A 125 -6.22 9.18 0.74
CA VAL A 125 -6.68 9.05 -0.64
C VAL A 125 -6.40 7.62 -1.10
N ILE A 126 -7.29 7.06 -1.90
CA ILE A 126 -7.12 5.78 -2.57
C ILE A 126 -6.60 6.06 -3.98
N VAL A 127 -5.53 5.40 -4.36
CA VAL A 127 -5.03 5.40 -5.74
C VAL A 127 -4.97 3.96 -6.21
N GLY A 128 -5.66 3.67 -7.31
CA GLY A 128 -5.72 2.33 -7.87
C GLY A 128 -5.28 2.31 -9.33
N GLY A 129 -4.79 1.15 -9.77
CA GLY A 129 -4.50 0.86 -11.16
C GLY A 129 -5.07 -0.51 -11.50
N LEU A 130 -5.75 -0.64 -12.63
CA LEU A 130 -6.30 -1.92 -13.08
C LEU A 130 -6.08 -2.12 -14.58
N ARG A 131 -6.02 -3.38 -15.00
CA ARG A 131 -6.06 -3.76 -16.40
C ARG A 131 -7.48 -4.19 -16.78
N ASP A 132 -8.28 -3.25 -17.25
CA ASP A 132 -9.64 -3.50 -17.70
C ASP A 132 -9.66 -4.35 -18.99
N PRO A 133 -10.53 -5.37 -19.11
CA PRO A 133 -10.59 -6.23 -20.30
C PRO A 133 -11.00 -5.52 -21.60
N SER A 134 -11.73 -4.41 -21.50
CA SER A 134 -12.24 -3.64 -22.65
C SER A 134 -11.35 -2.44 -22.98
N PHE A 135 -10.81 -1.79 -21.96
CA PHE A 135 -10.10 -0.51 -22.10
C PHE A 135 -8.59 -0.63 -21.91
N GLY A 136 -8.08 -1.75 -21.40
CA GLY A 136 -6.67 -1.91 -21.06
C GLY A 136 -6.33 -1.22 -19.72
N PRO A 137 -5.10 -0.71 -19.55
CA PRO A 137 -4.69 -0.02 -18.32
C PRO A 137 -5.57 1.19 -17.99
N VAL A 138 -6.06 1.24 -16.76
CA VAL A 138 -6.85 2.33 -16.18
C VAL A 138 -6.25 2.69 -14.84
N VAL A 139 -6.18 3.98 -14.54
CA VAL A 139 -5.83 4.49 -13.21
C VAL A 139 -7.04 5.18 -12.60
N LEU A 140 -7.18 5.08 -11.28
CA LEU A 140 -8.22 5.72 -10.49
C LEU A 140 -7.62 6.46 -9.30
N ALA A 141 -8.26 7.56 -8.93
CA ALA A 141 -8.06 8.23 -7.65
C ALA A 141 -9.43 8.43 -7.00
N GLY A 142 -9.51 8.25 -5.69
CA GLY A 142 -10.72 8.51 -4.91
C GLY A 142 -10.35 8.92 -3.49
N LEU A 143 -11.19 9.70 -2.82
CA LEU A 143 -10.89 10.10 -1.45
C LEU A 143 -11.13 8.94 -0.48
N GLY A 144 -10.16 8.69 0.40
CA GLY A 144 -10.15 7.58 1.37
C GLY A 144 -10.89 7.89 2.67
N GLY A 145 -10.82 6.95 3.61
CA GLY A 145 -11.48 7.01 4.92
C GLY A 145 -12.92 6.49 4.93
N VAL A 146 -13.59 6.56 6.08
CA VAL A 146 -14.94 5.97 6.32
C VAL A 146 -16.00 6.44 5.31
N PHE A 147 -15.80 7.59 4.67
CA PHE A 147 -16.72 8.14 3.69
C PHE A 147 -16.51 7.59 2.26
N ALA A 148 -15.35 6.99 1.96
CA ALA A 148 -15.03 6.41 0.65
C ALA A 148 -16.02 5.29 0.27
N GLU A 149 -16.33 4.41 1.23
CA GLU A 149 -17.27 3.29 1.05
C GLU A 149 -18.72 3.75 0.81
N VAL A 150 -19.06 4.99 1.17
CA VAL A 150 -20.43 5.50 1.12
C VAL A 150 -20.71 6.32 -0.14
N PHE A 151 -19.70 6.97 -0.71
CA PHE A 151 -19.89 7.94 -1.80
C PHE A 151 -19.38 7.50 -3.17
N GLU A 152 -18.61 6.41 -3.30
CA GLU A 152 -18.05 5.94 -4.59
C GLU A 152 -17.36 7.06 -5.40
N ASP A 153 -16.82 8.08 -4.71
CA ASP A 153 -16.28 9.30 -5.30
C ASP A 153 -14.90 9.03 -5.91
N THR A 154 -14.91 8.68 -7.20
CA THR A 154 -13.73 8.19 -7.92
C THR A 154 -13.60 8.83 -9.30
N GLY A 155 -12.39 9.27 -9.62
CA GLY A 155 -12.00 9.79 -10.93
C GLY A 155 -11.17 8.74 -11.66
N HIS A 156 -11.54 8.44 -12.91
CA HIS A 156 -10.87 7.42 -13.72
C HIS A 156 -10.20 8.04 -14.96
N ARG A 157 -9.08 7.46 -15.38
CA ARG A 157 -8.37 7.80 -16.62
C ARG A 157 -7.78 6.54 -17.26
N LEU A 158 -7.70 6.51 -18.59
CA LEU A 158 -6.92 5.49 -19.29
C LEU A 158 -5.44 5.79 -19.05
N ALA A 159 -4.65 4.77 -18.69
CA ALA A 159 -3.22 4.90 -18.49
C ALA A 159 -2.44 4.64 -19.80
N PRO A 160 -1.25 5.25 -19.98
CA PRO A 160 -0.59 6.16 -19.05
C PRO A 160 -1.25 7.53 -19.01
N VAL A 161 -1.08 8.25 -17.89
CA VAL A 161 -1.54 9.63 -17.73
C VAL A 161 -0.37 10.53 -17.37
N ASP A 162 -0.38 11.76 -17.85
CA ASP A 162 0.55 12.77 -17.32
C ASP A 162 0.03 13.38 -16.01
N ARG A 163 0.90 14.14 -15.32
CA ARG A 163 0.54 14.83 -14.07
C ARG A 163 -0.67 15.75 -14.24
N ALA A 164 -0.82 16.42 -15.37
CA ALA A 164 -1.93 17.36 -15.57
C ALA A 164 -3.26 16.62 -15.72
N GLU A 165 -3.28 15.49 -16.43
CA GLU A 165 -4.44 14.61 -16.56
C GLU A 165 -4.81 13.97 -15.21
N ALA A 166 -3.82 13.52 -14.44
CA ALA A 166 -4.01 12.99 -13.10
C ALA A 166 -4.58 14.04 -12.13
N ARG A 167 -4.00 15.25 -12.14
CA ARG A 167 -4.49 16.38 -11.34
C ARG A 167 -5.93 16.75 -11.69
N ALA A 168 -6.26 16.80 -12.98
CA ALA A 168 -7.63 17.06 -13.40
C ALA A 168 -8.61 15.99 -12.90
N ALA A 169 -8.19 14.71 -12.86
CA ALA A 169 -9.02 13.63 -12.30
C ALA A 169 -9.27 13.80 -10.80
N ILE A 170 -8.26 14.25 -10.05
CA ILE A 170 -8.37 14.52 -8.61
C ILE A 170 -9.27 15.73 -8.34
N GLU A 171 -9.14 16.80 -9.13
CA GLU A 171 -9.94 18.03 -8.99
C GLU A 171 -11.42 17.82 -9.39
N GLU A 172 -11.74 16.75 -10.13
CA GLU A 172 -13.10 16.34 -10.49
C GLU A 172 -13.84 15.59 -9.38
N LEU A 173 -13.14 15.14 -8.33
CA LEU A 173 -13.76 14.43 -7.21
C LEU A 173 -14.77 15.34 -6.49
N GLN A 174 -15.92 14.77 -6.13
CA GLN A 174 -16.99 15.50 -5.45
C GLN A 174 -16.52 16.10 -4.12
N ALA A 175 -15.63 15.39 -3.42
CA ALA A 175 -15.07 15.83 -2.16
C ALA A 175 -13.65 16.42 -2.31
N ALA A 176 -13.21 16.82 -3.52
CA ALA A 176 -11.91 17.46 -3.76
C ALA A 176 -11.64 18.68 -2.85
N GLU A 177 -12.70 19.36 -2.38
CA GLU A 177 -12.60 20.45 -1.40
C GLU A 177 -11.90 20.04 -0.09
N LEU A 178 -11.92 18.75 0.28
CA LEU A 178 -11.21 18.24 1.45
C LEU A 178 -9.69 18.36 1.32
N LEU A 179 -9.15 18.29 0.09
CA LEU A 179 -7.73 18.50 -0.19
C LEU A 179 -7.30 19.96 0.01
N GLY A 180 -8.25 20.90 0.05
CA GLY A 180 -7.99 22.32 0.30
C GLY A 180 -7.75 22.68 1.77
N GLY A 181 -7.80 21.70 2.69
CA GLY A 181 -7.66 21.89 4.13
C GLY A 181 -9.00 21.74 4.86
N TYR A 182 -9.21 20.58 5.48
CA TYR A 182 -10.39 20.27 6.27
C TYR A 182 -10.12 20.45 7.78
N ARG A 183 -11.09 21.00 8.53
CA ARG A 183 -11.02 21.23 10.00
C ARG A 183 -9.81 22.06 10.49
N GLY A 184 -9.26 22.92 9.65
CA GLY A 184 -8.13 23.79 10.00
C GLY A 184 -6.76 23.13 9.81
N GLY A 185 -6.70 21.96 9.16
CA GLY A 185 -5.47 21.40 8.61
C GLY A 185 -4.98 22.17 7.39
N ASP A 186 -3.69 21.98 7.07
CA ASP A 186 -3.06 22.58 5.90
C ASP A 186 -3.61 21.98 4.60
N ALA A 187 -3.48 22.71 3.50
CA ALA A 187 -3.84 22.21 2.18
C ALA A 187 -2.91 21.05 1.79
N ALA A 188 -3.48 20.00 1.20
CA ALA A 188 -2.75 18.85 0.68
C ALA A 188 -1.93 19.23 -0.56
N ASP A 189 -0.77 18.59 -0.73
CA ASP A 189 0.03 18.68 -1.94
C ASP A 189 -0.62 17.83 -3.06
N VAL A 190 -1.55 18.46 -3.79
CA VAL A 190 -2.28 17.85 -4.89
C VAL A 190 -1.35 17.47 -6.05
N ASP A 191 -0.25 18.20 -6.25
CA ASP A 191 0.70 17.88 -7.31
C ASP A 191 1.49 16.60 -6.96
N ALA A 192 1.86 16.41 -5.68
CA ALA A 192 2.46 15.16 -5.20
C ALA A 192 1.49 13.96 -5.32
N LEU A 193 0.20 14.15 -5.00
CA LEU A 193 -0.80 13.10 -5.22
C LEU A 193 -0.96 12.77 -6.72
N ALA A 194 -0.96 13.78 -7.60
CA ALA A 194 -1.01 13.57 -9.04
C ALA A 194 0.20 12.80 -9.57
N ASP A 195 1.39 13.01 -8.99
CA ASP A 195 2.58 12.21 -9.28
C ASP A 195 2.40 10.74 -8.88
N VAL A 196 1.77 10.45 -7.73
CA VAL A 196 1.45 9.07 -7.34
C VAL A 196 0.48 8.41 -8.33
N VAL A 197 -0.58 9.11 -8.74
CA VAL A 197 -1.53 8.62 -9.74
C VAL A 197 -0.83 8.32 -11.07
N ALA A 198 -0.01 9.24 -11.58
CA ALA A 198 0.75 9.03 -12.82
C ALA A 198 1.70 7.82 -12.71
N ALA A 199 2.44 7.71 -11.60
CA ALA A 199 3.35 6.59 -11.35
C ALA A 199 2.65 5.23 -11.29
N VAL A 200 1.48 5.15 -10.65
CA VAL A 200 0.65 3.92 -10.64
C VAL A 200 0.17 3.57 -12.04
N GLY A 201 -0.27 4.57 -12.82
CA GLY A 201 -0.64 4.37 -14.23
C GLY A 201 0.52 3.82 -15.07
N ASP A 202 1.71 4.41 -14.93
CA ASP A 202 2.93 3.96 -15.60
C ASP A 202 3.32 2.54 -15.18
N LEU A 203 3.19 2.20 -13.90
CA LEU A 203 3.48 0.86 -13.37
C LEU A 203 2.61 -0.21 -14.05
N VAL A 204 1.28 0.00 -14.13
CA VAL A 204 0.34 -0.95 -14.76
C VAL A 204 0.58 -1.09 -16.28
N VAL A 205 0.99 0.00 -16.93
CA VAL A 205 1.36 0.00 -18.35
C VAL A 205 2.67 -0.78 -18.57
N ALA A 206 3.69 -0.52 -17.76
CA ALA A 206 5.02 -1.08 -17.91
C ALA A 206 5.13 -2.56 -17.49
N ARG A 207 4.35 -2.99 -16.49
CA ARG A 207 4.38 -4.35 -15.94
C ARG A 207 3.13 -5.12 -16.35
N GLU A 208 3.16 -5.76 -17.52
CA GLU A 208 2.00 -6.48 -18.08
C GLU A 208 1.41 -7.58 -17.17
N ALA A 209 2.25 -8.15 -16.30
CA ALA A 209 1.84 -9.13 -15.31
C ALA A 209 0.92 -8.54 -14.23
N VAL A 210 0.99 -7.24 -13.96
CA VAL A 210 0.17 -6.55 -12.97
C VAL A 210 -1.22 -6.32 -13.54
N VAL A 211 -2.24 -6.87 -12.86
CA VAL A 211 -3.65 -6.70 -13.22
C VAL A 211 -4.35 -5.71 -12.30
N GLU A 212 -3.86 -5.55 -11.08
CA GLU A 212 -4.40 -4.63 -10.08
C GLU A 212 -3.28 -4.09 -9.19
N VAL A 213 -3.37 -2.79 -8.90
CA VAL A 213 -2.60 -2.07 -7.87
C VAL A 213 -3.62 -1.33 -7.04
N ASP A 214 -3.64 -1.54 -5.74
CA ASP A 214 -4.45 -0.78 -4.79
C ASP A 214 -3.54 -0.14 -3.74
N VAL A 215 -3.49 1.19 -3.73
CA VAL A 215 -2.73 1.97 -2.75
C VAL A 215 -3.72 2.66 -1.84
N ASN A 216 -3.98 2.02 -0.69
CA ASN A 216 -5.06 2.40 0.20
C ASN A 216 -4.68 2.26 1.69
N PRO A 217 -4.36 3.35 2.40
CA PRO A 217 -4.38 4.74 1.95
C PRO A 217 -3.03 5.25 1.43
N VAL A 218 -3.10 6.25 0.54
CA VAL A 218 -2.09 7.28 0.34
C VAL A 218 -2.39 8.43 1.30
N LEU A 219 -1.47 8.75 2.21
CA LEU A 219 -1.57 9.92 3.08
C LEU A 219 -1.00 11.14 2.36
N VAL A 220 -1.82 12.17 2.15
CA VAL A 220 -1.43 13.42 1.50
C VAL A 220 -1.42 14.55 2.51
N THR A 221 -0.28 15.19 2.69
CA THR A 221 -0.10 16.38 3.55
C THR A 221 0.34 17.56 2.69
N GLY A 222 0.52 18.73 3.29
CA GLY A 222 1.13 19.87 2.59
C GLY A 222 2.62 19.68 2.24
N GLU A 223 3.23 18.58 2.69
CA GLU A 223 4.65 18.26 2.45
C GLU A 223 4.85 17.17 1.38
N GLY A 224 3.78 16.49 0.96
CA GLY A 224 3.85 15.45 -0.07
C GLY A 224 2.77 14.37 0.09
N ALA A 225 2.99 13.24 -0.60
CA ALA A 225 2.10 12.08 -0.60
C ALA A 225 2.90 10.79 -0.30
N VAL A 226 2.42 9.98 0.65
CA VAL A 226 3.10 8.75 1.10
C VAL A 226 2.11 7.59 1.12
N ALA A 227 2.44 6.48 0.44
CA ALA A 227 1.68 5.25 0.50
C ALA A 227 1.87 4.54 1.86
N LEU A 228 0.77 4.37 2.61
CA LEU A 228 0.77 3.71 3.92
C LEU A 228 0.48 2.22 3.81
N ASP A 229 -0.23 1.78 2.77
CA ASP A 229 -0.49 0.39 2.44
C ASP A 229 -0.51 0.21 0.92
N ALA A 230 -0.26 -1.01 0.46
CA ALA A 230 -0.25 -1.36 -0.96
C ALA A 230 -0.56 -2.84 -1.16
N LEU A 231 -1.37 -3.11 -2.17
CA LEU A 231 -1.67 -4.43 -2.69
C LEU A 231 -1.39 -4.45 -4.19
N VAL A 232 -0.69 -5.47 -4.67
CA VAL A 232 -0.48 -5.73 -6.09
C VAL A 232 -0.92 -7.15 -6.41
N VAL A 233 -1.79 -7.27 -7.40
CA VAL A 233 -2.29 -8.54 -7.93
C VAL A 233 -1.73 -8.75 -9.34
N LEU A 234 -1.28 -9.97 -9.59
CA LEU A 234 -0.73 -10.43 -10.84
C LEU A 234 -1.76 -11.25 -11.60
N ASP A 235 -1.60 -11.35 -12.92
CA ASP A 235 -2.34 -12.32 -13.72
C ASP A 235 -2.07 -13.76 -13.28
N ASP A 236 -3.00 -14.65 -13.58
CA ASP A 236 -2.91 -16.08 -13.26
C ASP A 236 -1.92 -16.83 -14.19
N GLY A 237 -1.24 -16.14 -15.12
CA GLY A 237 -0.34 -16.72 -16.12
C GLY A 237 -1.00 -17.62 -17.18
N GLU A 238 -2.22 -18.10 -16.97
CA GLU A 238 -2.97 -18.94 -17.91
C GLU A 238 -3.54 -18.10 -19.06
N GLY A 239 -2.83 -18.07 -20.21
CA GLY A 239 -3.40 -17.57 -21.47
C GLY A 239 -2.56 -16.61 -22.31
N ARG A 240 -1.25 -16.47 -22.06
CA ARG A 240 -0.37 -15.60 -22.87
C ARG A 240 0.66 -16.35 -23.75
N ASP A 241 0.61 -17.68 -23.76
CA ASP A 241 1.32 -18.53 -24.71
C ASP A 241 0.43 -18.85 -25.93
N GLU A 242 0.06 -17.84 -26.74
CA GLU A 242 -0.50 -18.05 -28.09
C GLU A 242 0.14 -17.11 -29.13
#